data_AF-A0A2N7DMM8-F1
#
_entry.id   AF-A0A2N7DMM8-F1
#
_cell.length_a   1.000
_cell.length_b   1.000
_cell.length_c   1.000
_cell.angle_alpha   90.00
_cell.angle_beta   90.00
_cell.angle_gamma   90.00
#
_symmetry.space_group_name_H-M   'P 1'
#
loop_
_entity.id
_entity.type
_entity.pdbx_description
1 polymer ?
#
loop_
_entity_poly.entity_id
_entity_poly.type
_entity_poly.pdbx_seq_one_letter_code
_entity_poly.pdbx_strand_id
1 'polypeptide(L)'
;MRAIDKHPSLAEHLFSDNKVRKYGMMIFQHGVKGAAKKVNPAALYVDAALSVIEAVNSYLKYAKECEKTKQILSENRRIKSELDGQLKILKLRQDTILKEGEARIEELNQQVQLNELQRSNMLIEVKKHIQIAKIMQKKLKEERESGINFKQLQEAQQALDHLLRASLMFITNNIE
;
A
#
# COMPACT_ATOMS: atom_id res chain seq x y z
N MET A 1 10.23 23.75 31.69
CA MET A 1 10.83 24.84 30.88
C MET A 1 12.28 25.00 31.32
N ARG A 2 13.26 24.70 30.47
CA ARG A 2 14.68 25.00 30.74
C ARG A 2 14.92 26.45 30.33
N ALA A 3 15.41 27.27 31.26
CA ALA A 3 15.80 28.64 30.97
C ALA A 3 16.93 28.61 29.93
N ILE A 4 16.69 29.26 28.80
CA ILE A 4 17.72 29.52 27.80
C ILE A 4 18.56 30.65 28.40
N ASP A 5 19.80 30.35 28.79
CA ASP A 5 20.75 31.36 29.25
C ASP A 5 20.85 32.44 28.17
N LYS A 6 20.43 33.65 28.54
CA LYS A 6 20.59 34.83 27.69
C LYS A 6 22.07 34.99 27.44
N HIS A 7 22.50 34.81 26.19
CA HIS A 7 23.88 35.04 25.78
C HIS A 7 24.33 36.42 26.31
N PRO A 8 25.39 36.49 27.15
CA PRO A 8 26.00 37.77 27.45
C PRO A 8 26.45 38.38 26.13
N SER A 9 26.33 39.70 26.01
CA SER A 9 26.53 40.38 24.74
C SER A 9 27.86 39.95 24.10
N LEU A 10 27.89 39.71 22.79
CA LEU A 10 29.10 39.35 22.05
C LEU A 10 30.27 40.31 22.38
N ALA A 11 29.94 41.57 22.66
CA ALA A 11 30.85 42.59 23.14
C ALA A 11 31.48 42.23 24.51
N GLU A 12 30.72 41.84 25.53
CA GLU A 12 31.26 41.43 26.83
C GLU A 12 32.16 40.21 26.73
N HIS A 13 31.83 39.24 25.86
CA HIS A 13 32.67 38.06 25.69
C HIS A 13 33.98 38.38 24.93
N LEU A 14 33.95 39.32 23.99
CA LEU A 14 35.14 39.80 23.27
C LEU A 14 36.06 40.66 24.16
N PHE A 15 35.51 41.49 25.06
CA PHE A 15 36.32 42.32 25.97
C PHE A 15 36.86 41.56 27.18
N SER A 16 36.26 40.42 27.54
CA SER A 16 36.74 39.55 28.63
C SER A 16 37.81 38.54 28.20
N ASP A 17 38.02 38.32 26.90
CA ASP A 17 39.05 37.42 26.40
C ASP A 17 40.44 38.06 26.51
N ASN A 18 41.30 37.43 27.31
CA ASN A 18 42.66 37.87 27.59
C ASN A 18 43.53 37.95 26.30
N LYS A 19 43.19 37.18 25.26
CA LYS A 19 43.85 37.24 23.95
C LYS A 19 43.44 38.50 23.19
N VAL A 20 42.15 38.82 23.12
CA VAL A 20 41.64 40.03 22.46
C VAL A 20 42.21 41.28 23.13
N ARG A 21 42.27 41.30 24.47
CA ARG A 21 42.89 42.39 25.23
C ARG A 21 44.38 42.53 24.93
N LYS A 22 45.12 41.43 24.87
CA LYS A 22 46.56 41.41 24.58
C LYS A 22 46.87 41.91 23.17
N TYR A 23 46.17 41.41 22.15
CA TYR A 23 46.37 41.84 20.76
C TYR A 23 45.87 43.26 20.52
N GLY A 24 44.74 43.66 21.13
CA GLY A 24 44.24 45.04 21.09
C GLY A 24 45.23 46.04 21.71
N MET A 25 45.84 45.70 22.85
CA MET A 25 46.93 46.51 23.44
C MET A 25 48.18 46.51 22.57
N MET A 26 48.51 45.40 21.90
CA MET A 26 49.68 45.33 21.02
C MET A 26 49.55 46.25 19.81
N ILE A 27 48.35 46.32 19.22
CA ILE A 27 48.01 47.25 18.13
C ILE A 27 48.05 48.69 18.62
N PHE A 28 47.56 48.98 19.83
CA PHE A 28 47.63 50.33 20.40
C PHE A 28 49.08 50.75 20.73
N GLN A 29 49.90 49.84 21.27
CA GLN A 29 51.29 50.13 21.64
C GLN A 29 52.23 50.24 20.42
N HIS A 30 52.04 49.41 19.39
CA HIS A 30 52.93 49.35 18.21
C HIS A 30 52.37 50.11 17.00
N GLY A 31 51.06 50.26 16.87
CA GLY A 31 50.41 51.02 15.80
C GLY A 31 50.65 52.53 15.92
N VAL A 32 50.71 53.07 17.14
CA VAL A 32 50.98 54.49 17.40
C VAL A 32 52.45 54.86 17.13
N LYS A 33 53.39 53.90 17.26
CA LYS A 33 54.83 54.15 17.07
C LYS A 33 55.37 53.83 15.69
N GLY A 34 54.70 52.98 14.88
CA GLY A 34 55.19 52.56 13.56
C GLY A 34 54.25 52.84 12.38
N ALA A 35 52.93 52.79 12.57
CA ALA A 35 51.95 52.94 11.47
C ALA A 35 51.50 54.39 11.24
N ALA A 36 51.65 55.27 12.23
CA ALA A 36 51.20 56.66 12.21
C ALA A 36 51.87 57.55 11.13
N LYS A 37 53.01 57.14 10.54
CA LYS A 37 53.73 57.94 9.53
C LYS A 37 53.33 57.67 8.07
N LYS A 38 52.64 56.56 7.76
CA LYS A 38 52.29 56.19 6.37
C LYS A 38 50.89 55.61 6.17
N VAL A 39 50.14 55.28 7.23
CA VAL A 39 48.80 54.69 7.12
C VAL A 39 47.80 55.64 7.76
N ASN A 40 46.71 55.94 7.03
CA ASN A 40 45.63 56.78 7.55
C ASN A 40 44.88 56.01 8.66
N PRO A 41 44.95 56.44 9.93
CA PRO A 41 44.31 55.73 11.03
C PRO A 41 42.79 55.63 10.86
N ALA A 42 42.14 56.62 10.24
CA ALA A 42 40.71 56.55 9.93
C ALA A 42 40.40 55.41 8.95
N ALA A 43 41.27 55.17 7.95
CA ALA A 43 41.11 54.08 7.01
C ALA A 43 41.26 52.70 7.69
N LEU A 44 42.18 52.57 8.65
CA LEU A 44 42.35 51.34 9.42
C LEU A 44 41.13 51.03 10.31
N TYR A 45 40.53 52.04 10.93
CA TYR A 45 39.29 51.86 11.70
C TYR A 45 38.10 51.50 10.82
N VAL A 46 38.00 52.11 9.62
CA VAL A 46 36.95 51.78 8.65
C VAL A 46 37.11 50.33 8.16
N ASP A 47 38.32 49.91 7.81
CA ASP A 47 38.61 48.54 7.37
C ASP A 47 38.32 47.50 8.47
N ALA A 48 38.68 47.80 9.71
CA ALA A 48 38.34 46.96 10.87
C ALA A 48 36.82 46.89 11.09
N ALA A 49 36.10 48.01 10.96
CA ALA A 49 34.65 48.04 11.08
C ALA A 49 33.97 47.23 9.96
N LEU A 50 34.45 47.35 8.72
CA LEU A 50 33.97 46.57 7.58
C LEU A 50 34.25 45.07 7.79
N SER A 51 35.44 44.70 8.26
CA SER A 51 35.79 43.31 8.59
C SER A 51 34.87 42.71 9.66
N VAL A 52 34.50 43.48 10.68
CA VAL A 52 33.55 43.04 11.71
C VAL A 52 32.14 42.85 11.10
N ILE A 53 31.70 43.76 10.25
CA ILE A 53 30.40 43.64 9.54
C ILE A 53 30.39 42.39 8.65
N GLU A 54 31.48 42.12 7.92
CA GLU A 54 31.63 40.93 7.09
C GLU A 54 31.65 39.63 7.91
N ALA A 55 32.33 39.63 9.06
CA ALA A 55 32.33 38.50 9.97
C ALA A 55 30.92 38.21 10.53
N VAL A 56 30.18 39.24 10.93
CA VAL A 56 28.79 39.12 11.38
C VAL A 56 27.90 38.59 10.26
N ASN A 57 28.00 39.14 9.06
CA ASN A 57 27.22 38.68 7.90
C ASN A 57 27.52 37.22 7.55
N SER A 58 28.79 36.82 7.61
CA SER A 58 29.21 35.43 7.36
C SER A 58 28.68 34.48 8.43
N TYR A 59 28.73 34.88 9.70
CA TYR A 59 28.13 34.12 10.80
C TYR A 59 26.61 33.96 10.63
N LEU A 60 25.90 35.03 10.28
CA LEU A 60 24.45 34.97 10.04
C LEU A 60 24.09 34.07 8.86
N LYS A 61 24.89 34.09 7.78
CA LYS A 61 24.73 33.16 6.65
C LYS A 61 24.96 31.71 7.09
N TYR A 62 26.03 31.44 7.84
CA TYR A 62 26.30 30.11 8.38
C TYR A 62 25.16 29.60 9.27
N ALA A 63 24.70 30.43 10.22
CA ALA A 63 23.59 30.08 11.10
C ALA A 63 22.31 29.76 10.31
N LYS A 64 22.02 30.53 9.26
CA LYS A 64 20.88 30.28 8.36
C LYS A 64 20.99 28.93 7.64
N GLU A 65 22.16 28.58 7.12
CA GLU A 65 22.38 27.28 6.45
C GLU A 65 22.31 26.10 7.45
N CYS A 66 22.79 26.29 8.68
CA CYS A 66 22.63 25.30 9.74
C CYS A 66 21.15 25.05 10.08
N GLU A 67 20.34 26.10 10.19
CA GLU A 67 18.89 25.95 10.44
C GLU A 67 18.18 25.27 9.27
N LYS A 68 18.52 25.60 8.03
CA LYS A 68 18.00 24.87 6.85
C LYS A 68 18.36 23.39 6.90
N THR A 69 19.60 23.06 7.27
CA THR A 69 20.02 21.66 7.38
C THR A 69 19.24 20.93 8.46
N LYS A 70 18.98 21.57 9.61
CA LYS A 70 18.12 21.00 10.65
C LYS A 70 16.70 20.73 10.14
N GLN A 71 16.11 21.66 9.41
CA GLN A 71 14.78 21.50 8.80
C GLN A 71 14.75 20.35 7.78
N ILE A 72 15.76 20.26 6.91
CA ILE A 72 15.88 19.16 5.95
C ILE A 72 16.01 17.81 6.67
N LEU A 73 16.80 17.74 7.74
CA LEU A 73 16.94 16.52 8.53
C LEU A 73 15.64 16.13 9.24
N SER A 74 14.86 17.10 9.75
CA SER A 74 13.55 16.80 10.34
C SER A 74 12.55 16.30 9.30
N GLU A 75 12.50 16.91 8.12
CA GLU A 75 11.64 16.45 7.02
C GLU A 75 12.04 15.06 6.53
N ASN A 76 13.34 14.79 6.38
CA ASN A 76 13.82 13.45 6.02
C ASN A 76 13.42 12.40 7.05
N ARG A 77 13.45 12.71 8.35
CA ARG A 77 12.98 11.79 9.39
C ARG A 77 11.47 11.56 9.30
N ARG A 78 10.70 12.61 9.05
CA ARG A 78 9.24 12.52 8.85
C ARG A 78 8.90 11.64 7.65
N ILE A 79 9.52 11.90 6.49
CA ILE A 79 9.33 11.13 5.26
C ILE A 79 9.69 9.65 5.47
N LYS A 80 10.82 9.36 6.14
CA LYS A 80 11.19 7.97 6.46
C LYS A 80 10.14 7.28 7.32
N SER A 81 9.65 7.94 8.37
CA SER A 81 8.60 7.38 9.22
C SER A 81 7.29 7.15 8.45
N GLU A 82 6.95 8.05 7.53
CA GLU A 82 5.76 7.92 6.69
C GLU A 82 5.89 6.74 5.72
N LEU A 83 7.06 6.61 5.08
CA LEU A 83 7.38 5.49 4.20
C LEU A 83 7.32 4.14 4.94
N ASP A 84 7.90 4.06 6.15
CA ASP A 84 7.84 2.86 6.98
C ASP A 84 6.39 2.49 7.35
N GLY A 85 5.55 3.50 7.60
CA GLY A 85 4.12 3.33 7.82
C GLY A 85 3.42 2.76 6.59
N GLN A 86 3.65 3.36 5.42
CA GLN A 86 3.06 2.91 4.15
C GLN A 86 3.53 1.49 3.79
N LEU A 87 4.79 1.15 4.00
CA LEU A 87 5.33 -0.20 3.77
C LEU A 87 4.65 -1.24 4.66
N LYS A 88 4.37 -0.91 5.93
CA LYS A 88 3.61 -1.80 6.82
C LYS A 88 2.18 -2.01 6.33
N ILE A 89 1.50 -0.95 5.90
CA ILE A 89 0.14 -1.03 5.34
C ILE A 89 0.13 -1.92 4.10
N LEU A 90 1.10 -1.73 3.19
CA LEU A 90 1.21 -2.53 1.98
C LEU A 90 1.41 -4.01 2.27
N LYS A 91 2.28 -4.36 3.22
CA LYS A 91 2.48 -5.75 3.65
C LYS A 91 1.19 -6.36 4.18
N LEU A 92 0.49 -5.65 5.06
CA LEU A 92 -0.79 -6.12 5.60
C LEU A 92 -1.85 -6.32 4.50
N ARG A 93 -1.93 -5.40 3.53
CA ARG A 93 -2.84 -5.53 2.38
C ARG A 93 -2.48 -6.73 1.51
N GLN A 94 -1.20 -6.94 1.25
CA GLN A 94 -0.72 -8.10 0.49
C GLN A 94 -1.12 -9.41 1.17
N ASP A 95 -0.85 -9.53 2.47
CA ASP A 95 -1.21 -10.73 3.24
C ASP A 95 -2.72 -10.97 3.26
N THR A 96 -3.51 -9.89 3.32
CA THR A 96 -4.98 -9.97 3.28
C THR A 96 -5.46 -10.47 1.92
N ILE A 97 -4.95 -9.90 0.82
CA ILE A 97 -5.32 -10.30 -0.54
C ILE A 97 -4.94 -11.76 -0.80
N LEU A 98 -3.78 -12.21 -0.32
CA LEU A 98 -3.37 -13.61 -0.45
C LEU A 98 -4.34 -14.55 0.26
N LYS A 99 -4.71 -14.25 1.52
CA LYS A 99 -5.68 -15.05 2.28
C LYS A 99 -7.06 -15.05 1.66
N GLU A 100 -7.54 -13.90 1.18
CA GLU A 100 -8.82 -13.80 0.48
C GLU A 100 -8.79 -14.59 -0.84
N GLY A 101 -7.66 -14.55 -1.56
CA GLY A 101 -7.44 -15.35 -2.75
C GLY A 101 -7.48 -16.86 -2.48
N GLU A 102 -6.78 -17.32 -1.44
CA GLU A 102 -6.79 -18.72 -1.00
C GLU A 102 -8.19 -19.18 -0.60
N ALA A 103 -8.91 -18.39 0.21
CA ALA A 103 -10.28 -18.69 0.62
C ALA A 103 -11.24 -18.78 -0.58
N ARG A 104 -11.08 -17.89 -1.57
CA ARG A 104 -11.89 -17.90 -2.79
C ARG A 104 -11.60 -19.12 -3.66
N ILE A 105 -10.34 -19.53 -3.76
CA ILE A 105 -9.96 -20.76 -4.47
C ILE A 105 -10.57 -21.98 -3.78
N GLU A 106 -10.53 -22.03 -2.45
CA GLU A 106 -11.13 -23.10 -1.68
C GLU A 106 -12.65 -23.18 -1.87
N GLU A 107 -13.34 -22.03 -1.80
CA GLU A 107 -14.78 -21.95 -2.07
C GLU A 107 -15.13 -22.45 -3.48
N LEU A 108 -14.39 -21.99 -4.50
CA LEU A 108 -14.59 -22.46 -5.88
C LEU A 108 -14.35 -23.96 -6.01
N ASN A 109 -13.33 -24.51 -5.36
CA ASN A 109 -13.07 -25.95 -5.36
C ASN A 109 -14.24 -26.73 -4.73
N GLN A 110 -14.78 -26.25 -3.61
CA GLN A 110 -15.94 -26.86 -2.97
C GLN A 110 -17.18 -26.81 -3.88
N GLN A 111 -17.42 -25.68 -4.55
CA GLN A 111 -18.53 -25.56 -5.50
C GLN A 111 -18.37 -26.49 -6.70
N VAL A 112 -17.15 -26.62 -7.25
CA VAL A 112 -16.87 -27.56 -8.34
C VAL A 112 -17.13 -29.00 -7.91
N GLN A 113 -16.64 -29.42 -6.74
CA GLN A 113 -16.88 -30.76 -6.20
C GLN A 113 -18.37 -31.03 -5.98
N LEU A 114 -19.10 -30.05 -5.45
CA LEU A 114 -20.55 -30.16 -5.24
C LEU A 114 -21.29 -30.29 -6.57
N ASN A 115 -20.91 -29.51 -7.58
CA ASN A 115 -21.48 -29.59 -8.94
C ASN A 115 -21.17 -30.94 -9.60
N GLU A 116 -19.96 -31.47 -9.44
CA GLU A 116 -19.60 -32.81 -9.94
C GLU A 116 -20.45 -33.90 -9.28
N LEU A 117 -20.65 -33.83 -7.96
CA LEU A 117 -21.50 -34.76 -7.24
C LEU A 117 -22.96 -34.67 -7.69
N GLN A 118 -23.49 -33.44 -7.85
CA GLN A 118 -24.83 -33.21 -8.35
C GLN A 118 -25.00 -33.77 -9.76
N ARG A 119 -24.05 -33.51 -10.66
CA ARG A 119 -24.05 -34.05 -12.03
C ARG A 119 -24.03 -35.58 -12.04
N SER A 120 -23.21 -36.21 -11.19
CA SER A 120 -23.15 -37.67 -11.04
C SER A 120 -24.49 -38.25 -10.58
N ASN A 121 -25.08 -37.65 -9.53
CA ASN A 121 -26.39 -38.07 -9.01
C ASN A 121 -27.50 -37.90 -10.04
N MET A 122 -27.52 -36.77 -10.76
CA MET A 122 -28.46 -36.54 -11.85
C MET A 122 -28.34 -37.60 -12.96
N LEU A 123 -27.11 -37.96 -13.34
CA LEU A 123 -26.86 -38.96 -14.36
C LEU A 123 -27.36 -40.36 -13.93
N ILE A 124 -27.23 -40.69 -12.64
CA ILE A 124 -27.80 -41.93 -12.07
C ILE A 124 -29.32 -41.93 -12.18
N GLU A 125 -30.00 -40.85 -11.81
CA GLU A 125 -31.46 -40.75 -11.90
C GLU A 125 -31.96 -40.83 -13.36
N VAL A 126 -31.31 -40.11 -14.28
CA VAL A 126 -31.62 -40.18 -15.71
C VAL A 126 -31.49 -41.62 -16.23
N LYS A 127 -30.44 -42.36 -15.85
CA LYS A 127 -30.28 -43.77 -16.22
C LYS A 127 -31.44 -44.63 -15.71
N LYS A 128 -31.90 -44.43 -14.46
CA LYS A 128 -33.05 -45.14 -13.91
C LYS A 128 -34.33 -44.84 -14.70
N HIS A 129 -34.60 -43.57 -15.00
CA HIS A 129 -35.78 -43.18 -15.79
C HIS A 129 -35.77 -43.78 -17.20
N ILE A 130 -34.61 -43.80 -17.87
CA ILE A 130 -34.46 -44.46 -19.17
C ILE A 130 -34.73 -45.97 -19.07
N GLN A 131 -34.26 -46.62 -18.01
CA GLN A 131 -34.52 -48.06 -17.81
C GLN A 131 -36.01 -48.35 -17.58
N ILE A 132 -36.69 -47.53 -16.77
CA ILE A 132 -38.15 -47.62 -16.57
C ILE A 132 -38.88 -47.43 -17.90
N ALA A 133 -38.49 -46.41 -18.68
CA ALA A 133 -39.08 -46.14 -19.99
C ALA A 133 -38.92 -47.33 -20.95
N LYS A 134 -37.74 -47.98 -20.98
CA LYS A 134 -37.52 -49.20 -21.78
C LYS A 134 -38.43 -50.35 -21.36
N ILE A 135 -38.59 -50.57 -20.05
CA ILE A 135 -39.47 -51.62 -19.52
C ILE A 135 -40.93 -51.32 -19.89
N MET A 136 -41.39 -50.08 -19.68
CA MET A 136 -42.73 -49.65 -20.05
C MET A 136 -43.00 -49.78 -21.55
N GLN A 137 -42.05 -49.40 -22.40
CA GLN A 137 -42.16 -49.57 -23.85
C GLN A 137 -42.33 -51.03 -24.24
N LYS A 138 -41.56 -51.94 -23.61
CA LYS A 138 -41.68 -53.38 -23.84
C LYS A 138 -43.07 -53.89 -23.43
N LYS A 139 -43.54 -53.53 -22.22
CA LYS A 139 -44.86 -53.93 -21.72
C LYS A 139 -46.00 -53.39 -22.59
N LEU A 140 -45.94 -52.13 -23.03
CA LEU A 140 -46.94 -51.55 -23.94
C LEU A 140 -46.99 -52.28 -25.28
N LYS A 141 -45.84 -52.76 -25.78
CA LYS A 141 -45.79 -53.57 -27.00
C LYS A 141 -46.46 -54.94 -26.78
N GLU A 142 -46.14 -55.62 -25.69
CA GLU A 142 -46.75 -56.91 -25.31
C GLU A 142 -48.27 -56.76 -25.12
N GLU A 143 -48.74 -55.68 -24.47
CA GLU A 143 -50.16 -55.43 -24.28
C GLU A 143 -50.91 -55.13 -25.58
N ARG A 144 -50.28 -54.42 -26.53
CA ARG A 144 -50.84 -54.22 -27.89
C ARG A 144 -51.05 -55.52 -28.64
N GLU A 145 -50.08 -56.43 -28.53
CA GLU A 145 -50.14 -57.75 -29.16
C GLU A 145 -51.22 -58.64 -28.49
N SER A 146 -51.48 -58.45 -27.19
CA SER A 146 -52.51 -59.18 -26.43
C SER A 146 -53.95 -58.66 -26.59
N GLY A 147 -54.16 -57.51 -27.24
CA GLY A 147 -55.49 -56.99 -27.58
C GLY A 147 -56.28 -56.29 -26.46
N ILE A 148 -55.61 -55.78 -25.41
CA ILE A 148 -56.25 -55.11 -24.27
C ILE A 148 -56.62 -53.64 -24.61
N ASN A 149 -57.63 -53.11 -23.88
CA ASN A 149 -58.23 -51.77 -23.97
C ASN A 149 -57.36 -50.65 -24.60
N PHE A 150 -57.75 -50.23 -25.82
CA PHE A 150 -57.03 -49.25 -26.63
C PHE A 150 -56.85 -47.87 -25.97
N LYS A 151 -57.82 -47.41 -25.18
CA LYS A 151 -57.81 -46.05 -24.60
C LYS A 151 -56.75 -45.91 -23.51
N GLN A 152 -56.69 -46.87 -22.58
CA GLN A 152 -55.70 -46.88 -21.49
C GLN A 152 -54.28 -47.02 -22.04
N LEU A 153 -54.14 -47.80 -23.12
CA LEU A 153 -52.86 -48.03 -23.77
C LEU A 153 -52.36 -46.77 -24.49
N GLN A 154 -53.26 -45.98 -25.07
CA GLN A 154 -52.94 -44.68 -25.68
C GLN A 154 -52.55 -43.62 -24.62
N GLU A 155 -53.25 -43.57 -23.49
CA GLU A 155 -52.89 -42.69 -22.36
C GLU A 155 -51.51 -43.04 -21.77
N ALA A 156 -51.22 -44.33 -21.60
CA ALA A 156 -49.92 -44.80 -21.14
C ALA A 156 -48.78 -44.51 -22.14
N GLN A 157 -49.06 -44.59 -23.44
CA GLN A 157 -48.12 -44.17 -24.49
C GLN A 157 -47.78 -42.68 -24.39
N GLN A 158 -48.80 -41.82 -24.23
CA GLN A 158 -48.59 -40.37 -24.10
C GLN A 158 -47.80 -40.01 -22.84
N ALA A 159 -48.06 -40.69 -21.72
CA ALA A 159 -47.31 -40.49 -20.48
C ALA A 159 -45.83 -40.91 -20.63
N LEU A 160 -45.56 -42.01 -21.34
CA LEU A 160 -44.21 -42.46 -21.64
C LEU A 160 -43.47 -41.46 -22.55
N ASP A 161 -44.12 -40.98 -23.61
CA ASP A 161 -43.55 -39.98 -24.51
C ASP A 161 -43.24 -38.66 -23.79
N HIS A 162 -44.10 -38.27 -22.84
CA HIS A 162 -43.86 -37.10 -21.99
C HIS A 162 -42.65 -37.30 -21.06
N LEU A 163 -42.52 -38.48 -20.43
CA LEU A 163 -41.37 -38.83 -19.59
C LEU A 163 -40.06 -38.82 -20.39
N LEU A 164 -40.07 -39.38 -21.60
CA LEU A 164 -38.91 -39.40 -22.49
C LEU A 164 -38.52 -37.99 -22.92
N ARG A 165 -39.50 -37.15 -23.28
CA ARG A 165 -39.26 -35.75 -23.67
C ARG A 165 -38.73 -34.93 -22.50
N ALA A 166 -39.27 -35.11 -21.30
CA ALA A 166 -38.78 -34.45 -20.09
C ALA A 166 -37.33 -34.87 -19.77
N SER A 167 -37.04 -36.17 -19.87
CA SER A 167 -35.69 -36.71 -19.66
C SER A 167 -34.69 -36.18 -20.69
N LEU A 168 -35.08 -36.08 -21.97
CA LEU A 168 -34.26 -35.50 -23.04
C LEU A 168 -33.99 -34.01 -22.79
N MET A 169 -35.01 -33.21 -22.55
CA MET A 169 -34.87 -31.78 -22.24
C MET A 169 -33.96 -31.56 -21.02
N PHE A 170 -34.10 -32.41 -20.00
CA PHE A 170 -33.26 -32.36 -18.81
C PHE A 170 -31.79 -32.65 -19.14
N ILE A 171 -31.50 -33.66 -19.97
CA ILE A 171 -30.13 -33.95 -20.42
C ILE A 171 -29.56 -32.79 -21.24
N THR A 172 -30.33 -32.24 -22.19
CA THR A 172 -29.87 -31.16 -23.07
C THR A 172 -29.54 -29.89 -22.30
N ASN A 173 -30.33 -29.53 -21.29
CA ASN A 173 -30.12 -28.32 -20.50
C ASN A 173 -29.00 -28.43 -19.44
N ASN A 174 -28.48 -29.64 -19.16
CA ASN A 174 -27.46 -29.87 -18.12
C ASN A 174 -26.10 -30.37 -18.69
N ILE A 175 -25.97 -30.46 -20.01
CA ILE A 175 -24.72 -30.84 -20.70
C ILE A 175 -23.93 -29.62 -21.24
N GLU A 176 -24.56 -28.43 -21.32
CA GLU A 176 -23.85 -27.16 -21.49
C GLU A 176 -23.15 -26.71 -20.20
#